data_AF-A0AAD7D3Z8-F1
#
_entry.id   AF-A0AAD7D3Z8-F1
#
_cell.length_a   1.000
_cell.length_b   1.000
_cell.length_c   1.000
_cell.angle_alpha   90.00
_cell.angle_beta   90.00
_cell.angle_gamma   90.00
#
_symmetry.space_group_name_H-M   'P 1'
#
loop_
_entity.id
_entity.type
_entity.pdbx_description
1 polymer ?
#
loop_
_entity_poly.entity_id
_entity_poly.type
_entity_poly.pdbx_seq_one_letter_code
_entity_poly.pdbx_strand_id
1 'polypeptide(L)'
;CSVCGWVQTNERIPDFKRHLKTHQRACDEDAQKGWRCKGVPVGEAADYGIGAATPTYDFLGQQRVGGCMKTFSRRDALKRHLDNANVRCVG
;
A
#
# COMPACT_ATOMS: atom_id res chain seq x y z
N CYS A 1 0.63 6.31 25.00
CA CYS A 1 -0.59 6.17 24.18
C CYS A 1 -1.62 5.48 25.04
N SER A 2 -2.82 6.06 25.18
CA SER A 2 -3.88 5.51 26.04
C SER A 2 -4.47 4.19 25.54
N VAL A 3 -4.26 3.83 24.28
CA VAL A 3 -4.82 2.61 23.66
C VAL A 3 -3.89 1.41 23.76
N CYS A 4 -2.57 1.60 23.67
CA CYS A 4 -1.62 0.48 23.55
C CYS A 4 -0.32 0.63 24.36
N GLY A 5 -0.29 1.56 25.32
CA GLY A 5 0.88 1.76 26.20
C GLY A 5 2.13 2.36 25.53
N TRP A 6 2.16 2.52 24.20
CA TRP A 6 3.32 3.07 23.49
C TRP A 6 3.66 4.49 23.96
N VAL A 7 4.91 4.72 24.39
CA VAL A 7 5.41 6.02 24.82
C VAL A 7 6.26 6.64 23.71
N GLN A 8 5.95 7.88 23.36
CA GLN A 8 6.74 8.61 22.39
C GLN A 8 7.99 9.20 23.04
N THR A 9 9.15 8.93 22.45
CA THR A 9 10.44 9.41 22.97
C THR A 9 10.95 10.69 22.33
N ASN A 10 10.50 11.03 21.11
CA ASN A 10 11.06 12.14 20.33
C ASN A 10 10.26 13.46 20.40
N GLU A 11 9.24 13.53 21.27
CA GLU A 11 8.34 14.69 21.54
C GLU A 11 7.66 15.37 20.33
N ARG A 12 7.91 14.90 19.12
CA ARG A 12 7.28 15.42 17.90
C ARG A 12 5.82 15.03 17.79
N ILE A 13 4.89 15.93 18.09
CA ILE A 13 3.44 15.77 17.91
C ILE A 13 3.02 15.04 16.60
N PRO A 14 3.66 15.26 15.43
CA PRO A 14 3.35 14.51 14.20
C PRO A 14 3.54 12.99 14.30
N ASP A 15 4.55 12.53 15.05
CA ASP A 15 4.80 11.11 15.31
C ASP A 15 3.68 10.53 16.18
N PHE A 16 3.26 11.27 17.21
CA PHE A 16 2.13 10.89 18.07
C PHE A 16 0.84 10.72 17.28
N LYS A 17 0.51 11.72 16.45
CA LYS A 17 -0.69 11.70 15.61
C LYS A 17 -0.63 10.54 14.60
N ARG A 18 0.54 10.26 14.03
CA ARG A 18 0.74 9.10 13.14
C ARG A 18 0.55 7.79 13.91
N HIS A 19 1.04 7.69 15.13
CA HIS A 19 0.84 6.52 15.98
C HIS A 19 -0.67 6.28 16.26
N LEU A 20 -1.41 7.32 16.64
CA LEU A 20 -2.86 7.20 16.88
C LEU A 20 -3.65 6.75 15.65
N LYS A 21 -3.24 7.17 14.44
CA LYS A 21 -3.84 6.70 13.19
C LYS A 21 -3.66 5.19 12.94
N THR A 22 -2.67 4.54 13.57
CA THR A 22 -2.53 3.07 13.47
C THR A 22 -3.71 2.36 14.14
N HIS A 23 -4.22 2.89 15.25
CA HIS A 23 -5.40 2.35 15.94
C HIS A 23 -6.67 2.51 15.11
N GLN A 24 -6.81 3.64 14.40
CA GLN A 24 -7.96 3.88 13.51
C GLN A 24 -7.98 2.93 12.30
N ARG A 25 -6.81 2.49 11.82
CA ARG A 25 -6.69 1.60 10.66
C ARG A 25 -7.02 0.15 10.96
N ALA A 26 -6.95 -0.29 12.22
CA ALA A 26 -7.31 -1.66 12.59
C ALA A 26 -8.81 -1.95 12.37
N CYS A 27 -9.65 -0.92 12.27
CA CYS A 27 -11.09 -1.04 12.00
C CYS A 27 -11.48 -0.73 10.54
N ASP A 28 -10.56 -0.24 9.71
CA ASP A 28 -10.85 0.09 8.30
C ASP A 28 -10.55 -1.15 7.45
N GLU A 29 -11.51 -2.09 7.39
CA GLU A 29 -11.51 -3.25 6.47
C GLU A 29 -11.67 -2.85 5.00
N ASP A 30 -11.81 -1.55 4.73
CA ASP A 30 -12.03 -1.01 3.41
C ASP A 30 -10.77 -1.13 2.55
N ALA A 31 -10.76 -2.14 1.68
CA ALA A 31 -9.68 -2.41 0.74
C ALA A 31 -9.37 -1.22 -0.20
N GLN A 32 -10.27 -0.23 -0.31
CA GLN A 32 -10.06 1.00 -1.09
C GLN A 32 -9.25 2.06 -0.34
N LYS A 33 -9.44 2.22 0.97
CA LYS A 33 -8.75 3.24 1.80
C LYS A 33 -7.34 2.87 2.22
N GLY A 34 -6.97 1.60 2.09
CA GLY A 34 -5.63 1.10 2.42
C GLY A 34 -4.55 1.46 1.39
N TRP A 35 -3.32 1.71 1.85
CA TRP A 35 -2.15 1.81 0.97
C TRP A 35 -1.77 0.40 0.51
N ARG A 36 -2.37 -0.10 -0.57
CA ARG A 36 -2.07 -1.43 -1.13
C ARG A 36 -1.35 -1.30 -2.46
N CYS A 37 -0.37 -2.19 -2.73
CA CYS A 37 0.18 -2.34 -4.07
C CYS A 37 -0.83 -3.09 -4.95
N LYS A 38 -1.59 -2.32 -5.73
CA LYS A 38 -2.71 -2.83 -6.53
C LYS A 38 -2.30 -3.28 -7.93
N GLY A 39 -1.09 -2.99 -8.39
CA GLY A 39 -0.74 -3.18 -9.79
C GLY A 39 -1.38 -2.10 -10.67
N VAL A 40 -1.15 -2.20 -11.97
CA VAL A 40 -1.80 -1.37 -13.00
C VAL A 40 -2.96 -2.12 -13.63
N PRO A 41 -3.96 -1.43 -14.21
CA PRO A 41 -4.98 -2.08 -15.02
C PRO A 41 -4.38 -2.85 -16.18
N VAL A 42 -4.99 -3.99 -16.56
CA VAL A 42 -4.48 -4.81 -17.67
C VAL A 42 -4.41 -4.04 -18.99
N GLY A 43 -5.32 -3.09 -19.22
CA GLY A 43 -5.27 -2.20 -20.39
C GLY A 43 -4.05 -1.27 -20.45
N GLU A 44 -3.43 -0.98 -19.30
CA GLU A 44 -2.23 -0.14 -19.20
C GLU A 44 -0.95 -0.98 -19.08
N ALA A 45 -1.05 -2.30 -18.93
CA ALA A 45 0.09 -3.19 -18.67
C ALA A 45 1.25 -3.03 -19.67
N ALA A 46 0.93 -2.80 -20.94
CA ALA A 46 1.91 -2.61 -22.01
C ALA A 46 2.77 -1.35 -21.82
N ASP A 47 2.21 -0.26 -21.28
CA ASP A 47 2.93 1.00 -21.02
C ASP A 47 4.03 0.81 -19.96
N TYR A 48 3.78 -0.11 -19.03
CA TYR A 48 4.72 -0.48 -17.97
C TYR A 48 5.63 -1.66 -18.35
N GLY A 49 5.64 -2.09 -19.62
CA GLY A 49 6.47 -3.19 -20.11
C GLY A 49 6.10 -4.57 -19.55
N ILE A 50 4.87 -4.74 -19.05
CA ILE A 50 4.40 -5.99 -18.46
C ILE A 50 3.90 -6.91 -19.58
N GLY A 51 4.53 -8.07 -19.72
CA GLY A 51 4.13 -9.06 -20.72
C GLY A 51 2.75 -9.65 -20.44
N ALA A 52 2.01 -9.96 -21.50
CA ALA A 52 0.65 -10.53 -21.45
C ALA A 52 0.55 -11.87 -20.70
N ALA A 53 1.66 -12.60 -20.51
CA ALA A 53 1.72 -13.83 -19.75
C ALA A 53 1.80 -13.63 -18.22
N THR A 54 1.85 -12.38 -17.75
CA THR A 54 1.91 -12.07 -16.32
C THR A 54 0.56 -12.36 -15.65
N PRO A 55 0.53 -13.06 -14.50
CA PRO A 55 -0.72 -13.40 -13.84
C PRO A 55 -1.50 -12.13 -13.45
N THR A 56 -2.75 -12.09 -13.90
CA THR A 56 -3.72 -11.04 -13.57
C THR A 56 -4.56 -11.45 -12.37
N TYR A 57 -5.07 -10.49 -11.63
CA TYR A 57 -6.02 -10.71 -10.55
C TYR A 57 -7.16 -9.69 -10.59
N ASP A 58 -8.32 -10.08 -10.08
CA ASP A 58 -9.41 -9.15 -9.86
C ASP A 58 -9.11 -8.28 -8.63
N PHE A 59 -9.30 -6.98 -8.78
CA PHE A 59 -9.32 -6.05 -7.67
C PHE A 59 -10.46 -5.06 -7.84
N LEU A 60 -11.51 -5.23 -7.02
CA LEU A 60 -12.71 -4.38 -7.03
C LEU A 60 -13.44 -4.40 -8.39
N GLY A 61 -13.51 -5.56 -9.05
CA GLY A 61 -14.14 -5.70 -10.37
C GLY A 61 -13.29 -5.19 -11.53
N GLN A 62 -12.03 -4.81 -11.28
CA GLN A 62 -11.07 -4.42 -12.31
C GLN A 62 -9.93 -5.43 -12.37
N GLN A 63 -9.68 -6.00 -13.56
CA GLN A 63 -8.49 -6.81 -13.79
C GLN A 63 -7.22 -5.96 -13.70
N ARG A 64 -6.29 -6.40 -12.86
CA ARG A 64 -4.99 -5.75 -12.63
C ARG A 64 -3.83 -6.73 -12.73
N VAL A 65 -2.63 -6.18 -12.92
CA VAL A 65 -1.39 -6.94 -13.11
C VAL A 65 -0.19 -6.18 -12.55
N GLY A 66 0.90 -6.91 -12.24
CA GLY A 66 2.17 -6.32 -11.85
C GLY A 66 2.24 -5.79 -10.41
N GLY A 67 1.22 -6.01 -9.57
CA GLY A 67 1.26 -5.70 -8.14
C GLY A 67 1.43 -6.93 -7.27
N CYS A 68 1.89 -6.74 -6.03
CA CYS A 68 2.05 -7.83 -5.04
C CYS A 68 0.88 -7.98 -4.06
N MET A 69 -0.15 -7.13 -4.15
CA MET A 69 -1.34 -7.14 -3.29
C MET A 69 -1.07 -6.99 -1.77
N LYS A 70 0.18 -6.69 -1.39
CA LYS A 70 0.54 -6.40 0.00
C LYS A 70 -0.04 -5.07 0.45
N THR A 71 -0.55 -5.05 1.68
CA THR A 71 -1.03 -3.84 2.35
C THR A 71 0.14 -3.19 3.09
N PHE A 72 0.23 -1.86 2.98
CA PHE A 72 1.21 -1.03 3.65
C PHE A 72 0.52 -0.16 4.69
N SER A 73 1.23 0.08 5.78
CA SER A 73 0.73 0.97 6.81
C SER A 73 0.74 2.44 6.37
N ARG A 74 1.51 2.85 5.35
CA ARG A 74 1.68 4.26 4.97
C ARG A 74 1.82 4.46 3.47
N ARG A 75 1.37 5.62 2.96
CA ARG A 75 1.59 6.05 1.56
C ARG A 75 3.06 6.03 1.19
N ASP A 76 3.90 6.59 2.06
CA ASP A 76 5.36 6.63 1.87
C ASP A 76 5.97 5.22 1.74
N ALA A 77 5.48 4.25 2.51
CA ALA A 77 5.96 2.87 2.42
C ALA A 77 5.58 2.23 1.08
N LEU A 78 4.35 2.48 0.60
CA LEU A 78 3.93 2.05 -0.74
C LEU A 78 4.74 2.76 -1.83
N LYS A 79 4.98 4.08 -1.71
CA LYS A 79 5.81 4.83 -2.67
C LYS A 79 7.21 4.25 -2.76
N ARG A 80 7.87 4.04 -1.62
CA ARG A 80 9.22 3.44 -1.55
C ARG A 80 9.25 2.00 -2.08
N HIS A 81 8.14 1.27 -1.96
CA HIS A 81 8.02 -0.06 -2.54
C HIS A 81 8.01 -0.01 -4.07
N LEU A 82 7.27 0.93 -4.66
CA LEU A 82 7.17 1.12 -6.12
C LEU A 82 8.43 1.75 -6.74
N ASP A 83 9.12 2.62 -5.98
CA ASP A 83 10.36 3.29 -6.41
C ASP A 83 11.60 2.38 -6.32
N ASN A 84 11.50 1.23 -5.64
CA ASN A 84 12.63 0.33 -5.44
C ASN A 84 12.89 -0.52 -6.69
N ALA A 85 14.01 -0.28 -7.37
CA ALA A 85 14.43 -1.05 -8.54
C ALA A 85 14.60 -2.57 -8.30
N ASN A 86 14.78 -3.01 -7.04
CA ASN A 86 14.84 -4.44 -6.69
C ASN A 86 13.45 -5.08 -6.56
N VAL A 87 12.39 -4.29 -6.62
CA VAL A 87 11.00 -4.73 -6.51
C VAL A 87 10.38 -4.71 -7.91
N ARG A 88 9.84 -5.85 -8.35
CA ARG A 88 9.18 -5.98 -9.66
C ARG A 88 7.75 -5.43 -9.71
N CYS A 89 7.32 -4.70 -8.69
CA CYS A 89 5.97 -4.20 -8.60
C CYS A 89 5.82 -2.86 -9.30
N VAL A 90 4.69 -2.67 -9.96
CA VAL A 90 4.30 -1.43 -10.65
C VAL A 90 2.93 -0.97 -10.14
N GLY A 91 2.62 0.32 -10.18
CA GLY A 91 1.30 0.84 -9.81
C GLY A 91 1.27 2.24 -9.23
#